data_AF-A0A3D0CFH1-F1
#
_entry.id   AF-A0A3D0CFH1-F1
#
_cell.length_a   1.000
_cell.length_b   1.000
_cell.length_c   1.000
_cell.angle_alpha   90.00
_cell.angle_beta   90.00
_cell.angle_gamma   90.00
#
_symmetry.space_group_name_H-M   'P 1'
#
loop_
_entity.id
_entity.type
_entity.pdbx_description
1 polymer ?
#
loop_
_entity_poly.entity_id
_entity_poly.type
_entity_poly.pdbx_seq_one_letter_code
_entity_poly.pdbx_strand_id
1 'polypeptide(L)'
;MKHLMLALSLISSTAMATGTLTQIEQGEVELLLAESASKLLYLERDCNRPIDNEKFEELAKIKAFSEGYESIEGISWSRIEVQSQHGYEKLKAQASQGQLCEQFNSEIKGNYRFLK
;
A
#
# COMPACT_ATOMS: atom_id res chain seq x y z
N MET A 1 42.36 40.89 12.85
CA MET A 1 41.07 40.36 13.34
C MET A 1 39.97 40.88 12.43
N LYS A 2 39.36 40.01 11.62
CA LYS A 2 38.24 40.35 10.72
C LYS A 2 37.12 39.37 11.06
N HIS A 3 36.08 39.85 11.75
CA HIS A 3 34.92 39.06 12.12
C HIS A 3 34.01 38.93 10.90
N LEU A 4 34.01 37.77 10.27
CA LEU A 4 33.02 37.40 9.26
C LEU A 4 31.83 36.82 10.01
N MET A 5 30.77 37.62 10.19
CA MET A 5 29.51 37.15 10.75
C MET A 5 28.81 36.28 9.72
N LEU A 6 28.80 34.97 9.94
CA LEU A 6 28.04 34.00 9.17
C LEU A 6 26.55 34.16 9.56
N ALA A 7 25.79 34.93 8.77
CA ALA A 7 24.33 34.96 8.90
C ALA A 7 23.77 33.68 8.26
N LEU A 8 23.74 32.60 9.06
CA LEU A 8 23.08 31.35 8.69
C LEU A 8 21.57 31.55 8.86
N SER A 9 20.92 32.16 7.88
CA SER A 9 19.47 32.22 7.82
C SER A 9 18.94 30.82 7.52
N LEU A 10 18.62 30.08 8.59
CA LEU A 10 17.80 28.88 8.55
C LEU A 10 16.40 29.31 8.09
N ILE A 11 16.19 29.33 6.78
CA ILE A 11 14.85 29.34 6.21
C ILE A 11 14.31 27.94 6.44
N SER A 12 13.85 27.70 7.66
CA SER A 12 13.04 26.53 7.98
C SER A 12 11.72 26.70 7.26
N SER A 13 11.66 26.24 6.02
CA SER A 13 10.41 26.02 5.31
C SER A 13 9.64 24.99 6.12
N THR A 14 8.72 25.44 6.98
CA THR A 14 7.67 24.60 7.52
C THR A 14 6.76 24.26 6.34
N ALA A 15 7.15 23.26 5.54
CA ALA A 15 6.21 22.55 4.70
C ALA A 15 5.18 21.97 5.67
N MET A 16 4.01 22.60 5.72
CA MET A 16 2.86 22.05 6.42
C MET A 16 2.53 20.77 5.65
N ALA A 17 2.99 19.63 6.17
CA ALA A 17 2.44 18.34 5.79
C ALA A 17 0.97 18.38 6.21
N THR A 18 0.10 18.82 5.30
CA THR A 18 -1.32 18.59 5.44
C THR A 18 -1.46 17.07 5.41
N GLY A 19 -1.79 16.43 6.53
CA GLY A 19 -1.88 14.96 6.65
C GLY A 19 -2.98 14.30 5.79
N THR A 20 -3.44 15.00 4.75
CA THR A 20 -4.41 14.57 3.76
C THR A 20 -3.69 14.37 2.43
N LEU A 21 -3.85 13.19 1.85
CA LEU A 21 -3.31 12.85 0.53
C LEU A 21 -3.86 13.79 -0.55
N THR A 22 -3.01 14.18 -1.50
CA THR A 22 -3.43 14.77 -2.77
C THR A 22 -4.21 13.75 -3.61
N GLN A 23 -4.99 14.22 -4.60
CA GLN A 23 -5.73 13.29 -5.48
C GLN A 23 -4.82 12.31 -6.24
N ILE A 24 -3.58 12.72 -6.54
CA ILE A 24 -2.59 11.85 -7.19
C ILE A 24 -2.16 10.75 -6.21
N GLU A 25 -1.74 11.13 -5.01
CA GLU A 25 -1.35 10.17 -3.96
C GLU A 25 -2.50 9.24 -3.57
N GLN A 26 -3.75 9.74 -3.54
CA GLN A 26 -4.93 8.89 -3.34
C GLN A 26 -5.01 7.79 -4.42
N GLY A 27 -4.85 8.17 -5.69
CA GLY A 27 -4.86 7.21 -6.79
C GLY A 27 -3.70 6.21 -6.74
N GLU A 28 -2.51 6.64 -6.31
CA GLU A 28 -1.34 5.77 -6.14
C GLU A 28 -1.53 4.78 -4.97
N VAL A 29 -2.07 5.25 -3.84
CA VAL A 29 -2.44 4.39 -2.71
C VAL A 29 -3.55 3.42 -3.10
N GLU A 30 -4.58 3.86 -3.82
CA GLU A 30 -5.64 2.98 -4.33
C GLU A 30 -5.05 1.85 -5.19
N LEU A 31 -4.15 2.18 -6.12
CA LEU A 31 -3.51 1.19 -7.00
C LEU A 31 -2.63 0.21 -6.20
N LEU A 32 -1.85 0.72 -5.25
CA LEU A 32 -1.00 -0.07 -4.36
C LEU A 32 -1.82 -1.08 -3.54
N LEU A 33 -2.94 -0.63 -2.98
CA LEU A 33 -3.83 -1.46 -2.20
C LEU A 33 -4.58 -2.45 -3.07
N ALA A 34 -4.98 -2.05 -4.28
CA ALA A 34 -5.61 -2.94 -5.25
C ALA A 34 -4.69 -4.09 -5.67
N GLU A 35 -3.39 -3.83 -5.89
CA GLU A 35 -2.41 -4.89 -6.18
C GLU A 35 -2.32 -5.90 -5.03
N SER A 36 -2.25 -5.39 -3.79
CA SER A 36 -2.19 -6.24 -2.60
C SER A 36 -3.47 -7.07 -2.44
N ALA A 37 -4.64 -6.46 -2.68
CA ALA A 37 -5.93 -7.14 -2.67
C ALA A 37 -6.04 -8.21 -3.77
N SER A 38 -5.52 -7.97 -4.98
CA SER A 38 -5.49 -8.99 -6.04
C SER A 38 -4.74 -10.24 -5.64
N LYS A 39 -3.59 -10.09 -4.97
CA LYS A 39 -2.79 -11.22 -4.46
C LYS A 39 -3.54 -11.96 -3.36
N LEU A 40 -4.21 -11.24 -2.47
CA LEU A 40 -5.04 -11.83 -1.43
C LEU A 40 -6.22 -12.62 -2.02
N LEU A 41 -6.93 -12.07 -3.02
CA LEU A 41 -8.01 -12.78 -3.71
C LEU A 41 -7.52 -14.08 -4.35
N TYR A 42 -6.32 -14.08 -4.92
CA TYR A 42 -5.69 -15.31 -5.43
C TYR A 42 -5.43 -16.32 -4.31
N LEU A 43 -4.91 -15.87 -3.16
CA LEU A 43 -4.69 -16.74 -2.00
C LEU A 43 -6.00 -17.33 -1.45
N GLU A 44 -7.07 -16.54 -1.41
CA GLU A 44 -8.39 -17.00 -0.97
C GLU A 44 -8.98 -18.04 -1.94
N ARG A 45 -9.05 -17.71 -3.22
CA ARG A 45 -9.81 -18.46 -4.22
C ARG A 45 -9.05 -19.65 -4.79
N ASP A 46 -7.72 -19.54 -4.93
CA ASP A 46 -6.89 -20.56 -5.58
C ASP A 46 -6.00 -21.34 -4.59
N CYS A 47 -5.78 -20.81 -3.38
CA CYS A 47 -4.89 -21.41 -2.39
C CYS A 47 -5.61 -21.84 -1.10
N ASN A 48 -6.92 -21.66 -1.00
CA ASN A 48 -7.72 -21.94 0.20
C ASN A 48 -7.18 -21.25 1.47
N ARG A 49 -6.68 -20.01 1.33
CA ARG A 49 -6.21 -19.19 2.45
C ARG A 49 -7.21 -18.03 2.66
N PRO A 50 -8.20 -18.18 3.55
CA PRO A 50 -9.23 -17.16 3.74
C PRO A 50 -8.63 -15.83 4.17
N ILE A 51 -9.20 -14.74 3.66
CA ILE A 51 -8.83 -13.38 4.03
C ILE A 51 -9.74 -12.92 5.16
N ASP A 52 -9.14 -12.26 6.15
CA ASP A 52 -9.87 -11.47 7.12
C ASP A 52 -9.98 -10.03 6.58
N ASN A 53 -11.20 -9.64 6.18
CA ASN A 53 -11.46 -8.33 5.58
C ASN A 53 -11.22 -7.17 6.56
N GLU A 54 -11.45 -7.35 7.86
CA GLU A 54 -11.17 -6.32 8.87
C GLU A 54 -9.67 -6.14 9.01
N LYS A 55 -8.92 -7.25 9.01
CA LYS A 55 -7.46 -7.24 9.01
C LYS A 55 -6.89 -6.62 7.73
N PHE A 56 -7.59 -6.71 6.61
CA PHE A 56 -7.15 -6.09 5.36
C PHE A 56 -7.14 -4.56 5.44
N GLU A 57 -8.12 -3.92 6.09
CA GLU A 57 -8.10 -2.46 6.25
C GLU A 57 -6.92 -2.01 7.15
N GLU A 58 -6.65 -2.74 8.24
CA GLU A 58 -5.49 -2.48 9.09
C GLU A 58 -4.18 -2.64 8.29
N LEU A 59 -4.09 -3.72 7.52
CA LEU A 59 -2.98 -4.01 6.62
C LEU A 59 -2.80 -2.92 5.55
N ALA A 60 -3.89 -2.35 5.04
CA ALA A 60 -3.84 -1.29 4.05
C ALA A 60 -3.17 -0.02 4.61
N LYS A 61 -3.47 0.33 5.87
CA LYS A 61 -2.80 1.45 6.57
C LYS A 61 -1.31 1.17 6.71
N ILE A 62 -0.95 0.00 7.19
CA ILE A 62 0.45 -0.42 7.35
C ILE A 62 1.18 -0.40 6.00
N LYS A 63 0.54 -0.90 4.93
CA LYS A 63 1.10 -0.93 3.58
C LYS A 63 1.37 0.47 3.06
N ALA A 64 0.38 1.36 3.10
CA ALA A 64 0.55 2.74 2.67
C ALA A 64 1.69 3.43 3.42
N PHE A 65 1.77 3.25 4.74
CA PHE A 65 2.82 3.84 5.57
C PHE A 65 4.21 3.28 5.24
N SER A 66 4.31 1.98 4.96
CA SER A 66 5.57 1.36 4.56
C SER A 66 6.09 1.86 3.21
N GLU A 67 5.21 2.38 2.36
CA GLU A 67 5.54 2.99 1.05
C GLU A 67 5.72 4.51 1.13
N GLY A 68 5.67 5.09 2.34
CA GLY A 68 5.93 6.52 2.57
C GLY A 68 4.71 7.43 2.52
N TYR A 69 3.50 6.89 2.40
CA TYR A 69 2.28 7.69 2.51
C TYR A 69 1.93 7.95 3.99
N GLU A 70 1.42 9.14 4.30
CA GLU A 70 1.13 9.53 5.69
C GLU A 70 -0.29 9.15 6.15
N SER A 71 -1.18 8.81 5.22
CA SER A 71 -2.58 8.48 5.49
C SER A 71 -3.15 7.56 4.41
N ILE A 72 -4.33 7.01 4.66
CA ILE A 72 -5.20 6.39 3.65
C ILE A 72 -6.53 7.14 3.53
N GLU A 73 -6.65 8.31 4.14
CA GLU A 73 -7.88 9.09 4.14
C GLU A 73 -8.21 9.61 2.73
N GLY A 74 -9.49 9.51 2.35
CA GLY A 74 -9.99 9.98 1.06
C GLY A 74 -9.85 8.99 -0.10
N ILE A 75 -9.24 7.81 0.11
CA ILE A 75 -9.23 6.75 -0.91
C ILE A 75 -10.63 6.18 -1.15
N SER A 76 -10.83 5.66 -2.34
CA SER A 76 -12.06 4.98 -2.75
C SER A 76 -11.93 3.47 -2.65
N TRP A 77 -12.50 2.88 -1.59
CA TRP A 77 -12.57 1.43 -1.41
C TRP A 77 -13.25 0.70 -2.57
N SER A 78 -14.26 1.30 -3.19
CA SER A 78 -14.91 0.72 -4.37
C SER A 78 -13.99 0.68 -5.59
N ARG A 79 -13.12 1.67 -5.78
CA ARG A 79 -12.09 1.62 -6.83
C ARG A 79 -11.08 0.51 -6.57
N ILE A 80 -10.64 0.37 -5.31
CA ILE A 80 -9.71 -0.69 -4.88
C ILE A 80 -10.34 -2.06 -5.16
N GLU A 81 -11.60 -2.27 -4.78
CA GLU A 81 -12.32 -3.51 -5.02
C GLU A 81 -12.37 -3.84 -6.52
N VAL A 82 -12.83 -2.91 -7.36
CA VAL A 82 -12.92 -3.11 -8.81
C VAL A 82 -11.55 -3.41 -9.42
N GLN A 83 -10.53 -2.62 -9.08
CA GLN A 83 -9.18 -2.82 -9.58
C GLN A 83 -8.57 -4.14 -9.10
N SER A 84 -8.87 -4.56 -7.86
CA SER A 84 -8.37 -5.81 -7.30
C SER A 84 -8.92 -7.04 -8.03
N GLN A 85 -10.19 -7.01 -8.45
CA GLN A 85 -10.78 -8.08 -9.27
C GLN A 85 -10.11 -8.12 -10.64
N HIS A 86 -9.92 -6.96 -11.29
CA HIS A 86 -9.20 -6.90 -12.56
C HIS A 86 -7.75 -7.40 -12.45
N GLY A 87 -7.05 -7.07 -11.37
CA GLY A 87 -5.70 -7.58 -11.12
C GLY A 87 -5.69 -9.09 -10.87
N TYR A 88 -6.67 -9.63 -10.13
CA TYR A 88 -6.84 -11.07 -9.93
C TYR A 88 -7.01 -11.83 -11.26
N GLU A 89 -7.88 -11.34 -12.15
CA GLU A 89 -8.08 -11.95 -13.47
C GLU A 89 -6.79 -11.95 -14.32
N LYS A 90 -5.98 -10.87 -14.23
CA LYS A 90 -4.66 -10.82 -14.88
C LYS A 90 -3.70 -11.87 -14.30
N LEU A 91 -3.68 -12.04 -12.98
CA LEU A 91 -2.84 -13.05 -12.31
C LEU A 91 -3.25 -14.47 -12.75
N LYS A 92 -4.55 -14.73 -12.84
CA LYS A 92 -5.10 -16.01 -13.34
C LYS A 92 -4.74 -16.31 -14.80
N ALA A 93 -4.63 -15.27 -15.64
CA ALA A 93 -4.20 -15.44 -17.02
C ALA A 93 -2.70 -15.74 -17.14
N GLN A 94 -1.89 -15.29 -16.19
CA GLN A 94 -0.42 -15.42 -16.21
C GLN A 94 0.09 -16.70 -15.54
N ALA A 95 -0.66 -17.26 -14.59
CA ALA A 95 -0.25 -18.42 -13.82
C ALA A 95 -1.41 -19.40 -13.66
N SER A 96 -1.14 -20.69 -13.88
CA SER A 96 -2.13 -21.74 -13.64
C SER A 96 -2.46 -21.83 -12.14
N GLN A 97 -3.61 -22.45 -11.84
CA GLN A 97 -4.17 -22.47 -10.49
C GLN A 97 -3.15 -22.93 -9.45
N GLY A 98 -2.88 -22.03 -8.49
CA GLY A 98 -2.05 -22.28 -7.33
C GLY A 98 -0.54 -22.08 -7.51
N GLN A 99 -0.05 -21.76 -8.71
CA GLN A 99 1.39 -21.61 -8.95
C GLN A 99 2.02 -20.46 -8.16
N LEU A 100 1.25 -19.42 -7.83
CA LEU A 100 1.72 -18.24 -7.10
C LEU A 100 1.42 -18.31 -5.58
N CYS A 101 0.86 -19.41 -5.08
CA CYS A 101 0.43 -19.51 -3.68
C CYS A 101 1.56 -19.24 -2.68
N GLU A 102 2.70 -19.89 -2.84
CA GLU A 102 3.81 -19.74 -1.89
C GLU A 102 4.49 -18.38 -2.01
N GLN A 103 4.62 -17.86 -3.23
CA GLN A 103 5.14 -16.51 -3.45
C GLN A 103 4.26 -15.47 -2.76
N PHE A 104 2.96 -15.43 -3.04
CA PHE A 104 2.06 -14.45 -2.45
C PHE A 104 1.89 -14.65 -0.94
N ASN A 105 1.85 -15.88 -0.46
CA ASN A 105 1.83 -16.15 0.99
C ASN A 105 3.10 -15.60 1.68
N SER A 106 4.26 -15.67 1.02
CA SER A 106 5.51 -15.10 1.53
C SER A 106 5.51 -13.57 1.46
N GLU A 107 5.07 -12.98 0.34
CA GLU A 107 4.98 -11.51 0.18
C GLU A 107 4.06 -10.88 1.23
N ILE A 108 2.88 -11.48 1.47
CA ILE A 108 1.94 -11.02 2.50
C ILE A 108 2.58 -11.15 3.89
N LYS A 109 3.16 -12.31 4.26
CA LYS A 109 3.80 -12.44 5.58
C LYS A 109 5.04 -11.56 5.77
N GLY A 110 5.81 -11.36 4.69
CA GLY A 110 7.10 -10.66 4.71
C GLY A 110 6.97 -9.13 4.68
N ASN A 111 6.01 -8.61 3.91
CA ASN A 111 5.76 -7.16 3.82
C ASN A 111 5.03 -6.63 5.06
N TYR A 112 4.36 -7.50 5.83
CA TYR A 112 3.61 -7.13 7.04
C TYR A 112 4.28 -7.61 8.34
N ARG A 113 5.62 -7.65 8.39
CA ARG A 113 6.45 -8.15 9.52
C ARG A 113 6.12 -7.62 10.93
N PHE A 114 5.25 -6.61 11.06
CA PHE A 114 4.77 -6.05 12.32
C PHE A 114 3.53 -6.78 12.87
N LEU A 115 2.87 -7.61 12.06
CA LEU A 115 1.78 -8.49 12.49
C LEU A 115 2.35 -9.84 12.90
N LYS A 116 2.46 -10.05 14.22
CA LYS A 116 2.71 -11.37 14.82
C LYS A 116 1.42 -12.14 15.02
#